data_AF-A0A3A0VBH5-F1
#
_entry.id   AF-A0A3A0VBH5-F1
#
_cell.length_a   1.000
_cell.length_b   1.000
_cell.length_c   1.000
_cell.angle_alpha   90.00
_cell.angle_beta   90.00
_cell.angle_gamma   90.00
#
_symmetry.space_group_name_H-M   'P 1'
#
loop_
_entity.id
_entity.type
_entity.pdbx_description
1 polymer ?
#
loop_
_entity_poly.entity_id
_entity_poly.type
_entity_poly.pdbx_seq_one_letter_code
_entity_poly.pdbx_strand_id
1 'polypeptide(L)'
;MSTLSFILTLFVAIEFLYILVLQTFLTTSKKTSQLFKIEQQVFQQDKLKTLMKNQGVYNGLLGILLLYGLFFSDHPRELIISILIYMILVALY
;
A
#
# COMPACT_ATOMS: atom_id res chain seq x y z
N MET A 1 11.55 -15.22 12.07
CA MET A 1 12.13 -14.42 10.96
C MET A 1 13.46 -13.82 11.41
N SER A 2 14.35 -13.43 10.50
CA SER A 2 15.56 -12.69 10.88
C SER A 2 15.24 -11.23 11.19
N THR A 3 16.10 -10.55 11.96
CA THR A 3 15.96 -9.11 12.26
C THR A 3 15.91 -8.27 10.99
N LEU A 4 16.71 -8.62 9.98
CA LEU A 4 16.71 -7.92 8.69
C LEU A 4 15.35 -8.07 7.97
N SER A 5 14.81 -9.29 7.89
CA SER A 5 13.49 -9.51 7.26
C SER A 5 12.37 -8.80 8.01
N PHE A 6 12.44 -8.74 9.34
CA PHE A 6 11.49 -7.99 10.16
C PHE A 6 11.52 -6.50 9.81
N ILE A 7 12.71 -5.89 9.80
CA ILE A 7 12.88 -4.46 9.49
C ILE A 7 12.38 -4.16 8.07
N LEU A 8 12.77 -4.95 7.08
CA LEU A 8 12.34 -4.74 5.69
C LEU A 8 10.82 -4.86 5.54
N THR A 9 10.20 -5.88 6.14
CA THR A 9 8.75 -6.05 6.07
C THR A 9 8.02 -4.90 6.75
N LEU A 10 8.55 -4.41 7.88
CA LEU A 10 7.98 -3.26 8.59
C LEU A 10 8.03 -2.00 7.72
N PHE A 11 9.14 -1.76 7.00
CA PHE A 11 9.24 -0.66 6.04
C PHE A 11 8.19 -0.77 4.92
N VAL A 12 8.03 -1.96 4.33
CA VAL A 12 7.02 -2.19 3.28
C VAL A 12 5.61 -1.94 3.83
N ALA A 13 5.30 -2.40 5.05
CA ALA A 13 4.01 -2.16 5.67
C ALA A 13 3.73 -0.65 5.84
N ILE A 14 4.73 0.11 6.32
CA ILE A 14 4.64 1.57 6.45
C ILE A 14 4.47 2.26 5.09
N GLU A 15 5.19 1.80 4.06
CA GLU A 15 5.07 2.32 2.70
C GLU A 15 3.63 2.17 2.16
N PHE A 16 3.01 1.01 2.35
CA PHE A 16 1.63 0.76 1.90
C PHE A 16 0.59 1.59 2.68
N LEU A 17 0.81 1.83 3.98
CA LEU A 17 -0.02 2.76 4.76
C LEU A 17 0.16 4.22 4.30
N TYR A 18 1.38 4.61 3.96
CA TYR A 18 1.66 5.93 3.39
C TYR A 18 0.97 6.10 2.02
N ILE A 19 1.01 5.07 1.16
CA ILE A 19 0.28 5.03 -0.11
C ILE A 19 -1.23 5.17 0.12
N LEU A 20 -1.80 4.47 1.11
CA LEU A 20 -3.21 4.62 1.49
C LEU A 20 -3.54 6.08 1.80
N VAL A 21 -2.69 6.75 2.59
CA VAL A 21 -2.96 8.14 3.00
C VAL A 21 -2.98 9.07 1.78
N LEU A 22 -2.02 8.91 0.88
CA LEU A 22 -1.96 9.70 -0.36
C LEU A 22 -3.17 9.44 -1.26
N GLN A 23 -3.47 8.18 -1.54
CA GLN A 23 -4.51 7.80 -2.50
C GLN A 23 -5.93 8.03 -1.96
N THR A 24 -6.17 7.83 -0.65
CA THR A 24 -7.52 7.85 -0.05
C THR A 24 -7.88 9.21 0.55
N PHE A 25 -6.97 9.80 1.32
CA PHE A 25 -7.24 11.03 2.07
C PHE A 25 -6.73 12.27 1.35
N LEU A 26 -5.56 12.17 0.71
CA LEU A 26 -4.90 13.30 0.03
C LEU A 26 -4.92 13.20 -1.50
N THR A 27 -5.94 12.53 -2.07
CA THR A 27 -6.02 12.15 -3.50
C THR A 27 -5.72 13.30 -4.47
N THR A 28 -6.21 14.50 -4.18
CA THR A 28 -6.09 15.69 -5.07
C THR A 28 -4.91 16.60 -4.73
N SER A 29 -4.01 16.17 -3.83
CA SER A 29 -2.85 16.96 -3.42
C SER A 29 -1.76 16.97 -4.49
N LYS A 30 -0.96 18.05 -4.53
CA LYS A 30 0.20 18.16 -5.43
C LYS A 30 1.19 16.99 -5.25
N LYS A 31 1.39 16.56 -4.00
CA LYS A 31 2.28 15.45 -3.66
C LYS A 31 1.82 14.12 -4.27
N THR A 32 0.53 13.83 -4.18
CA THR A 32 -0.07 12.62 -4.77
C THR A 32 0.03 12.68 -6.29
N SER A 33 -0.25 13.83 -6.89
CA SER A 33 -0.10 14.06 -8.33
C SER A 33 1.33 13.83 -8.84
N GLN A 34 2.34 14.32 -8.11
CA GLN A 34 3.75 14.10 -8.45
C GLN A 34 4.18 12.64 -8.31
N LEU A 35 3.79 11.97 -7.22
CA LEU A 35 4.19 10.58 -6.96
C LEU A 35 3.53 9.59 -7.92
N PHE A 36 2.25 9.79 -8.23
CA PHE A 36 1.50 8.93 -9.15
C PHE A 36 1.58 9.39 -10.62
N LYS A 37 2.27 10.50 -10.90
CA LYS A 37 2.45 11.07 -12.25
C LYS A 37 1.14 11.28 -13.01
N ILE A 38 0.10 11.70 -12.28
CA ILE A 38 -1.23 12.02 -12.84
C ILE A 38 -1.44 13.53 -12.67
N GLU A 39 -1.85 14.22 -13.72
CA GLU A 39 -2.12 15.66 -13.65
C GLU A 39 -3.25 15.99 -12.66
N GLN A 40 -3.07 17.06 -11.89
CA GLN A 40 -4.03 17.47 -10.85
C GLN A 40 -5.46 17.69 -11.39
N GLN A 41 -5.57 18.13 -12.65
CA GLN A 41 -6.84 18.36 -13.34
C GLN A 41 -7.58 17.06 -13.65
N VAL A 42 -6.85 15.95 -13.88
CA VAL A 42 -7.43 14.64 -14.18
C VAL A 42 -8.01 14.00 -12.91
N PHE A 43 -7.41 14.27 -11.73
CA PHE A 43 -7.99 13.84 -10.44
C PHE A 43 -9.31 14.53 -10.08
N GLN A 44 -9.68 15.62 -10.77
CA GLN A 44 -10.99 16.26 -10.58
C GLN A 44 -12.12 15.47 -11.25
N GLN A 45 -11.79 14.47 -12.08
CA GLN A 45 -12.79 13.53 -12.59
C GLN A 45 -13.24 12.60 -11.46
N ASP A 46 -14.53 12.66 -11.09
CA ASP A 46 -15.09 11.93 -9.94
C ASP A 46 -14.83 10.41 -10.00
N LYS A 47 -14.80 9.83 -11.20
CA LYS A 47 -14.49 8.42 -11.41
C LYS A 47 -13.05 8.07 -11.03
N LEU A 48 -12.07 8.86 -11.47
CA LEU A 48 -10.66 8.61 -11.15
C LEU A 48 -10.38 8.84 -9.67
N LYS A 49 -10.99 9.87 -9.08
CA LYS A 49 -10.91 10.13 -7.64
C LYS A 49 -11.42 8.94 -6.83
N THR A 50 -12.58 8.39 -7.21
CA THR A 50 -13.16 7.21 -6.55
C THR A 50 -12.27 5.98 -6.72
N LEU A 51 -11.78 5.74 -7.94
CA LEU A 51 -10.87 4.63 -8.23
C LEU A 51 -9.61 4.71 -7.37
N MET A 52 -9.02 5.89 -7.25
CA MET A 52 -7.81 6.09 -6.47
C MET A 52 -8.04 5.87 -4.98
N LYS A 53 -9.14 6.36 -4.44
CA LYS A 53 -9.50 6.09 -3.05
C LYS A 53 -9.65 4.60 -2.76
N ASN A 54 -10.29 3.87 -3.67
CA ASN A 54 -10.43 2.43 -3.55
C ASN A 54 -9.07 1.73 -3.59
N GLN A 55 -8.21 2.10 -4.54
CA GLN A 55 -6.83 1.60 -4.60
C GLN A 55 -6.04 1.87 -3.31
N GLY A 56 -6.21 3.05 -2.73
CA GLY A 56 -5.59 3.40 -1.45
C GLY A 56 -6.04 2.50 -0.31
N VAL A 57 -7.34 2.20 -0.22
CA VAL A 57 -7.86 1.28 0.80
C VAL A 57 -7.32 -0.14 0.60
N TYR A 58 -7.31 -0.67 -0.63
CA TYR A 58 -6.75 -2.00 -0.91
C TYR A 58 -5.28 -2.09 -0.52
N ASN A 59 -4.47 -1.09 -0.91
CA ASN A 59 -3.05 -1.04 -0.55
C ASN A 59 -2.86 -0.95 0.97
N GLY A 60 -3.59 -0.07 1.67
CA GLY A 60 -3.39 0.03 3.12
C GLY A 60 -3.87 -1.20 3.89
N LEU A 61 -4.90 -1.91 3.43
CA LEU A 61 -5.28 -3.20 4.01
C LEU A 61 -4.16 -4.24 3.89
N LEU A 62 -3.41 -4.25 2.77
CA LEU A 62 -2.23 -5.11 2.65
C LEU A 62 -1.13 -4.69 3.65
N GLY A 63 -0.93 -3.38 3.85
CA GLY A 63 -0.03 -2.86 4.89
C GLY A 63 -0.43 -3.32 6.30
N ILE A 64 -1.73 -3.28 6.62
CA ILE A 64 -2.28 -3.78 7.89
C ILE A 64 -2.07 -5.29 8.02
N LEU A 65 -2.27 -6.07 6.95
CA LEU A 65 -2.04 -7.51 6.96
C LEU A 65 -0.55 -7.85 7.17
N LEU A 66 0.38 -7.06 6.64
CA LEU A 66 1.81 -7.20 6.94
C LEU A 66 2.12 -6.90 8.42
N LEU A 67 1.53 -5.85 8.99
CA LEU A 67 1.68 -5.57 10.43
C LEU A 67 1.09 -6.70 11.29
N TYR A 68 -0.08 -7.22 10.90
CA TYR A 68 -0.67 -8.38 11.55
C TYR A 68 0.28 -9.58 11.51
N GLY A 69 0.81 -9.89 10.32
CA GLY A 69 1.80 -10.95 10.14
C GLY A 69 3.05 -10.75 10.98
N LEU A 70 3.52 -9.53 11.18
CA LEU A 70 4.73 -9.25 11.97
C LEU A 70 4.54 -9.37 13.48
N PHE A 71 3.40 -8.93 14.01
CA PHE A 71 3.23 -8.74 15.46
C PHE A 71 2.31 -9.77 16.11
N PHE A 72 1.42 -10.44 15.35
CA PHE A 72 0.33 -11.23 15.92
C PHE A 72 0.20 -12.65 15.34
N SER A 73 0.85 -12.97 14.22
CA SER A 73 0.76 -14.30 13.61
C SER A 73 1.67 -15.32 14.28
N ASP A 74 1.15 -16.52 14.57
CA ASP A 74 1.95 -17.68 14.99
C ASP A 74 2.84 -18.21 13.85
N HIS A 75 2.44 -17.93 12.60
CA HIS A 75 3.13 -18.34 11.37
C HIS A 75 3.44 -17.12 10.48
N PRO A 76 4.33 -16.22 10.94
CA PRO A 76 4.56 -14.93 10.29
C PRO A 76 5.21 -15.08 8.91
N ARG A 77 6.09 -16.07 8.74
CA ARG A 77 6.87 -16.26 7.49
C ARG A 77 5.97 -16.63 6.32
N GLU A 78 5.10 -17.61 6.51
CA GLU A 78 4.19 -18.13 5.48
C GLU A 78 3.21 -17.04 5.04
N LEU A 79 2.63 -16.32 6.00
CA LEU A 79 1.68 -15.24 5.74
C LEU A 79 2.33 -14.07 5.01
N ILE A 80 3.45 -13.56 5.52
CA ILE A 80 4.15 -12.40 4.94
C ILE A 80 4.63 -12.72 3.52
N ILE A 81 5.23 -13.90 3.29
CA ILE A 81 5.70 -14.29 1.94
C ILE A 81 4.53 -14.35 0.96
N SER A 82 3.39 -14.92 1.37
CA SER A 82 2.20 -15.02 0.51
C SER A 82 1.67 -13.63 0.13
N ILE A 83 1.63 -12.69 1.08
CA ILE A 83 1.22 -11.31 0.85
C ILE A 83 2.21 -10.59 -0.09
N LEU A 84 3.52 -10.75 0.13
CA LEU A 84 4.55 -10.12 -0.70
C LEU A 84 4.52 -10.65 -2.14
N ILE A 85 4.34 -11.96 -2.33
CA ILE A 85 4.16 -12.55 -3.66
C ILE A 85 2.95 -11.92 -4.36
N TYR A 86 1.82 -11.84 -3.66
CA TYR A 86 0.62 -11.18 -4.21
C TYR A 86 0.89 -9.72 -4.61
N MET A 87 1.54 -8.93 -3.75
CA MET A 87 1.91 -7.55 -4.04
C MET A 87 2.79 -7.43 -5.30
N ILE A 88 3.78 -8.31 -5.43
CA ILE A 88 4.67 -8.34 -6.60
C ILE A 88 3.88 -8.68 -7.87
N LEU A 89 2.98 -9.66 -7.82
CA LEU A 89 2.13 -10.01 -8.96
C LEU A 89 1.23 -8.85 -9.39
N VAL A 90 0.62 -8.14 -8.43
CA VAL A 90 -0.19 -6.95 -8.72
C VAL A 90 0.66 -5.82 -9.30
N ALA A 91 1.89 -5.63 -8.83
CA ALA A 91 2.78 -4.58 -9.34
C ALA A 91 3.31 -4.87 -10.76
N LEU A 92 3.33 -6.14 -11.18
CA LEU A 92 3.77 -6.56 -12.51
C LEU A 92 2.65 -6.53 -13.57
N TYR A 93 1.38 -6.54 -13.16
CA TYR A 93 0.21 -6.44 -14.05
C TYR A 93 -0.03 -4.99 -14.48
#